data_AF-A0A1B6MAV4-F1
#
_entry.id   AF-A0A1B6MAV4-F1
#
_cell.length_a   1.000
_cell.length_b   1.000
_cell.length_c   1.000
_cell.angle_alpha   90.00
_cell.angle_beta   90.00
_cell.angle_gamma   90.00
#
_symmetry.space_group_name_H-M   'P 1'
#
loop_
_entity.id
_entity.type
_entity.pdbx_description
1 polymer ?
#
loop_
_entity_poly.entity_id
_entity_poly.type
_entity_poly.pdbx_seq_one_letter_code
_entity_poly.pdbx_strand_id
1 'polypeptide(L)'
;MTCCIFCIFVLFQAAIVGYHTRQVLYFGVKNKYCVTCARKPENKNHTCFKNWNGSSSSMEAATIVEGFLTSEEMYNVQYARMIADGDSSVYNSILEARPYKNLTVKKIECRNHMLRNYCNKLKDVATTSVHKEVSNVDRGLHLKMRRILGGRS
;
A
#
# COMPACT_ATOMS: atom_id res chain seq x y z
N MET A 1 0.19 12.40 24.79
CA MET A 1 1.13 11.43 24.16
C MET A 1 0.87 11.36 22.65
N THR A 2 1.16 12.43 21.89
CA THR A 2 0.89 12.52 20.44
C THR A 2 2.16 12.60 19.57
N CYS A 3 3.35 12.29 20.12
CA CYS A 3 4.61 12.48 19.39
C CYS A 3 5.09 11.31 18.52
N CYS A 4 4.51 10.11 18.58
CA CYS A 4 5.10 8.94 17.89
C CYS A 4 4.54 8.64 16.49
N ILE A 5 3.45 9.27 16.05
CA ILE A 5 2.82 8.93 14.75
C ILE A 5 3.49 9.65 13.57
N PHE A 6 4.19 10.77 13.80
CA PHE A 6 4.82 11.54 12.72
C PHE A 6 6.07 10.88 12.10
N CYS A 7 6.70 9.91 12.76
CA CYS A 7 7.92 9.27 12.25
C CYS A 7 7.67 8.29 11.09
N ILE A 8 6.45 7.75 10.94
CA ILE A 8 6.19 6.67 9.97
C ILE A 8 6.30 7.17 8.51
N PHE A 9 6.00 8.45 8.24
CA PHE A 9 5.97 8.97 6.86
C PHE A 9 7.29 9.54 6.34
N VAL A 10 8.36 9.47 7.13
CA VAL A 10 9.60 10.21 6.86
C VAL A 10 10.70 9.34 6.25
N LEU A 11 10.70 8.06 6.61
CA LEU A 11 11.68 7.07 6.21
C LEU A 11 10.95 5.87 5.62
N PHE A 12 11.38 5.44 4.44
CA PHE A 12 10.90 4.22 3.80
C PHE A 12 12.07 3.25 3.61
N GLN A 13 11.83 1.98 3.85
CA GLN A 13 12.80 0.90 3.70
C GLN A 13 12.15 -0.22 2.90
N ALA A 14 12.81 -0.70 1.85
CA ALA A 14 12.36 -1.87 1.12
C ALA A 14 13.51 -2.85 0.92
N ALA A 15 13.15 -4.13 0.93
CA ALA A 15 14.04 -5.22 0.59
C ALA A 15 13.41 -6.04 -0.54
N ILE A 16 14.22 -6.42 -1.54
CA ILE A 16 13.84 -7.43 -2.53
C ILE A 16 14.46 -8.74 -2.07
N VAL A 17 13.62 -9.74 -1.87
CA VAL A 17 14.04 -11.06 -1.39
C VAL A 17 13.72 -12.11 -2.44
N GLY A 18 14.72 -12.93 -2.78
CA GLY A 18 14.53 -14.04 -3.69
C GLY A 18 13.64 -15.11 -3.06
N TYR A 19 12.53 -15.45 -3.71
CA TYR A 19 11.60 -16.45 -3.17
C TYR A 19 12.23 -17.84 -3.02
N HIS A 20 13.01 -18.26 -4.03
CA HIS A 20 13.67 -19.57 -4.04
C HIS A 20 14.98 -19.56 -3.25
N THR A 21 15.81 -18.53 -3.41
CA THR A 21 17.12 -18.43 -2.76
C THR A 21 17.02 -18.04 -1.29
N ARG A 22 15.90 -17.42 -0.87
CA ARG A 22 15.69 -16.85 0.47
C ARG A 22 16.71 -15.77 0.84
N GLN A 23 17.43 -15.23 -0.14
CA GLN A 23 18.45 -14.21 0.05
C GLN A 23 17.89 -12.82 -0.22
N VAL A 24 18.45 -11.83 0.48
CA VAL A 24 18.17 -10.41 0.23
C VAL A 24 18.99 -10.00 -1.01
N LEU A 25 18.30 -9.70 -2.09
CA LEU A 25 18.88 -9.29 -3.36
C LEU A 25 19.08 -7.77 -3.43
N TYR A 26 18.25 -7.01 -2.72
CA TYR A 26 18.36 -5.57 -2.67
C TYR A 26 17.84 -5.05 -1.34
N PHE A 27 18.46 -3.99 -0.83
CA PHE A 27 17.97 -3.24 0.32
C PHE A 27 18.14 -1.74 0.04
N GLY A 28 17.04 -1.01 0.04
CA GLY A 28 17.03 0.42 -0.27
C GLY A 28 16.37 1.22 0.85
N VAL A 29 16.95 2.37 1.16
CA VAL A 29 16.44 3.30 2.17
C VAL A 29 16.22 4.65 1.54
N LYS A 30 15.01 5.20 1.66
CA LYS A 30 14.70 6.58 1.29
C LYS A 30 14.31 7.37 2.53
N ASN A 31 14.76 8.61 2.61
CA ASN A 31 14.54 9.52 3.74
C ASN A 31 14.25 10.93 3.22
N LYS A 32 13.15 11.51 3.71
CA LYS A 32 12.70 12.87 3.36
C LYS A 32 13.14 13.94 4.37
N TYR A 33 13.65 13.55 5.53
CA TYR A 33 13.93 14.47 6.63
C TYR A 33 15.38 14.42 7.09
N CYS A 34 15.91 15.60 7.36
CA CYS A 34 17.15 15.78 8.09
C CYS A 34 16.92 16.85 9.17
N VAL A 35 17.23 16.51 10.43
CA VAL A 35 17.06 17.41 11.58
C VAL A 35 17.87 18.70 11.37
N THR A 36 19.10 18.60 10.86
CA THR A 36 19.99 19.74 10.67
C THR A 36 19.48 20.67 9.58
N CYS A 37 19.04 20.12 8.43
CA CYS A 37 18.39 20.91 7.38
C CYS A 37 17.11 21.60 7.87
N ALA A 38 16.31 20.92 8.71
CA ALA A 38 15.07 21.46 9.22
C ALA A 38 15.29 22.64 10.18
N ARG A 39 16.39 22.62 10.94
CA ARG A 39 16.76 23.69 11.89
C ARG A 39 17.49 24.84 11.22
N LYS A 40 18.35 24.56 10.24
CA LYS A 40 19.17 25.56 9.53
C LYS A 40 19.25 25.19 8.03
N PRO A 41 18.35 25.71 7.18
CA PRO A 41 18.28 25.31 5.78
C PRO A 41 19.52 25.72 4.97
N GLU A 42 20.20 26.78 5.38
CA GLU A 42 21.39 27.33 4.71
C GLU A 42 22.68 26.57 5.06
N ASN A 43 22.65 25.77 6.13
CA ASN A 43 23.83 25.06 6.59
C ASN A 43 24.02 23.72 5.86
N LYS A 44 24.72 23.75 4.74
CA LYS A 44 25.13 22.54 3.98
C LYS A 44 26.33 21.82 4.61
N ASN A 45 26.95 22.38 5.66
CA ASN A 45 28.11 21.77 6.32
C ASN A 45 27.68 20.71 7.35
N HIS A 46 26.95 19.69 6.90
CA HIS A 46 26.64 18.51 7.69
C HIS A 46 26.42 17.27 6.81
N THR A 47 26.55 16.09 7.40
CA THR A 47 26.24 14.83 6.72
C THR A 47 24.72 14.69 6.57
N CYS A 48 24.20 15.07 5.40
CA CYS A 48 22.78 15.02 5.11
C CYS A 48 22.40 13.65 4.54
N PHE A 49 21.55 12.91 5.27
CA PHE A 49 21.00 11.63 4.82
C PHE A 49 19.65 11.76 4.11
N LYS A 50 19.23 13.00 3.77
CA LYS A 50 18.01 13.23 3.01
C LYS A 50 18.27 12.91 1.54
N ASN A 51 17.56 11.91 1.01
CA ASN A 51 17.70 11.45 -0.37
C ASN A 51 16.36 11.46 -1.15
N TRP A 52 15.30 11.97 -0.54
CA TRP A 52 13.97 12.04 -1.16
C TRP A 52 13.32 13.42 -1.02
N ASN A 53 12.80 13.93 -2.14
CA ASN A 53 12.07 15.19 -2.19
C ASN A 53 10.58 15.03 -2.55
N GLY A 54 10.15 13.84 -2.99
CA GLY A 54 8.78 13.56 -3.42
C GLY A 54 7.78 13.35 -2.27
N SER A 55 6.62 12.78 -2.60
CA SER A 55 5.63 12.34 -1.60
C SER A 55 6.12 11.10 -0.86
N SER A 56 5.66 10.87 0.36
CA SER A 56 6.04 9.69 1.14
C SER A 56 5.54 8.41 0.48
N SER A 57 4.35 8.45 -0.14
CA SER A 57 3.76 7.32 -0.85
C SER A 57 4.56 6.88 -2.09
N SER A 58 5.30 7.78 -2.74
CA SER A 58 6.12 7.43 -3.90
C SER A 58 7.52 6.93 -3.55
N MET A 59 7.94 7.02 -2.28
CA MET A 59 9.21 6.47 -1.82
C MET A 59 9.28 4.96 -2.03
N GLU A 60 8.17 4.27 -1.81
CA GLU A 60 8.07 2.82 -2.00
C GLU A 60 8.32 2.43 -3.45
N ALA A 61 7.50 2.97 -4.37
CA ALA A 61 7.62 2.67 -5.79
C ALA A 61 9.03 2.99 -6.32
N ALA A 62 9.59 4.15 -5.96
CA ALA A 62 10.91 4.55 -6.42
C ALA A 62 12.03 3.63 -5.90
N THR A 63 11.97 3.22 -4.64
CA THR A 63 12.98 2.32 -4.06
C THR A 63 12.96 0.94 -4.71
N ILE A 64 11.76 0.41 -4.99
CA ILE A 64 11.61 -0.87 -5.67
C ILE A 64 12.10 -0.77 -7.12
N VAL A 65 11.70 0.27 -7.86
CA VAL A 65 12.15 0.49 -9.25
C VAL A 65 13.67 0.57 -9.34
N GLU A 66 14.32 1.30 -8.42
CA GLU A 66 15.79 1.36 -8.32
C GLU A 66 16.40 -0.03 -8.10
N GLY A 67 15.80 -0.86 -7.24
CA GLY A 67 16.24 -2.24 -7.02
C GLY A 67 16.07 -3.15 -8.24
N PHE A 68 15.08 -2.89 -9.10
CA PHE A 68 14.92 -3.60 -10.37
C PHE A 68 15.93 -3.15 -11.41
N LEU A 69 16.22 -1.84 -11.51
CA LEU A 69 17.18 -1.30 -12.47
C LEU A 69 18.62 -1.72 -12.16
N THR A 70 18.99 -1.75 -10.87
CA THR A 70 20.35 -2.10 -10.42
C THR A 70 20.62 -3.60 -10.39
N SER A 71 19.59 -4.44 -10.54
CA SER A 71 19.70 -5.90 -10.41
C SER A 71 20.64 -6.54 -11.44
N GLU A 72 20.59 -6.05 -12.69
CA GLU A 72 21.43 -6.54 -13.78
C GLU A 72 22.90 -6.11 -13.59
N GLU A 73 23.13 -4.90 -13.10
CA GLU A 73 24.48 -4.39 -12.83
C GLU A 73 25.14 -5.11 -11.64
N MET A 74 24.41 -5.32 -10.54
CA MET A 74 24.99 -5.88 -9.31
C MET A 74 25.21 -7.39 -9.38
N TYR A 75 24.24 -8.14 -9.91
CA TYR A 75 24.24 -9.61 -9.85
C TYR A 75 24.01 -10.28 -11.20
N ASN A 76 23.83 -9.51 -12.28
CA ASN A 76 23.45 -10.02 -13.61
C ASN A 76 22.18 -10.88 -13.56
N VAL A 77 21.22 -10.48 -12.73
CA VAL A 77 19.93 -11.16 -12.56
C VAL A 77 18.79 -10.31 -13.10
N GLN A 78 17.77 -10.97 -13.64
CA GLN A 78 16.56 -10.30 -14.12
C GLN A 78 15.33 -10.85 -13.39
N TYR A 79 14.54 -9.95 -12.81
CA TYR A 79 13.33 -10.31 -12.06
C TYR A 79 12.11 -10.44 -12.98
N ALA A 80 11.75 -11.67 -13.32
CA ALA A 80 10.59 -11.94 -14.18
C ALA A 80 9.23 -11.82 -13.46
N ARG A 81 9.21 -12.10 -12.15
CA ARG A 81 7.97 -12.20 -11.36
C ARG A 81 8.14 -11.50 -10.02
N MET A 82 7.13 -10.72 -9.65
CA MET A 82 7.05 -9.99 -8.39
C MET A 82 5.81 -10.45 -7.64
N ILE A 83 5.96 -10.82 -6.37
CA ILE A 83 4.84 -11.07 -5.48
C ILE A 83 4.58 -9.77 -4.73
N ALA A 84 3.38 -9.22 -4.86
CA ALA A 84 3.01 -7.97 -4.23
C ALA A 84 1.61 -8.02 -3.65
N ASP A 85 1.35 -7.08 -2.76
CA ASP A 85 0.02 -6.77 -2.28
C ASP A 85 -0.83 -6.19 -3.45
N GLY A 86 -2.16 -6.12 -3.29
CA GLY A 86 -3.10 -5.59 -4.28
C GLY A 86 -2.82 -4.14 -4.72
N ASP A 87 -1.92 -3.43 -4.04
CA ASP A 87 -1.45 -2.10 -4.44
C ASP A 87 -0.82 -2.13 -5.83
N SER A 88 -1.44 -1.38 -6.74
CA SER A 88 -1.09 -1.36 -8.16
C SER A 88 -0.13 -0.23 -8.53
N SER A 89 0.11 0.72 -7.62
CA SER A 89 0.97 1.90 -7.84
C SER A 89 2.42 1.50 -8.13
N VAL A 90 2.99 0.61 -7.31
CA VAL A 90 4.38 0.13 -7.46
C VAL A 90 4.56 -0.63 -8.77
N TYR A 91 3.59 -1.50 -9.11
CA TYR A 91 3.65 -2.29 -10.33
C TYR A 91 3.59 -1.41 -11.58
N ASN A 92 2.74 -0.38 -11.59
CA ASN A 92 2.69 0.59 -12.68
C ASN A 92 4.02 1.31 -12.87
N SER A 93 4.66 1.77 -11.78
CA SER A 93 5.98 2.40 -11.85
C SER A 93 7.06 1.47 -12.41
N ILE A 94 7.00 0.17 -12.14
CA ILE A 94 7.93 -0.82 -12.72
C ILE A 94 7.67 -0.99 -14.22
N LEU A 95 6.41 -1.05 -14.63
CA LEU A 95 6.05 -1.16 -16.05
C LEU A 95 6.47 0.07 -16.85
N GLU A 96 6.35 1.27 -16.26
CA GLU A 96 6.82 2.52 -16.85
C GLU A 96 8.35 2.57 -16.94
N ALA A 97 9.04 2.13 -15.89
CA ALA A 97 10.51 2.12 -15.86
C ALA A 97 11.15 1.14 -16.84
N ARG A 98 10.42 0.09 -17.26
CA ARG A 98 10.89 -0.98 -18.18
C ARG A 98 12.34 -1.41 -17.88
N PRO A 99 12.57 -2.04 -16.71
CA PRO A 99 13.93 -2.32 -16.26
C PRO A 99 14.72 -3.26 -17.18
N TYR A 100 14.04 -4.09 -17.98
CA TYR A 100 14.68 -5.05 -18.88
C TYR A 100 14.13 -4.91 -20.30
N LYS A 101 15.01 -5.02 -21.32
CA LYS A 101 14.65 -4.84 -22.74
C LYS A 101 13.75 -5.95 -23.29
N ASN A 102 13.98 -7.19 -22.86
CA ASN A 102 13.32 -8.39 -23.40
C ASN A 102 12.37 -9.07 -22.42
N LEU A 103 12.12 -8.47 -21.25
CA LEU A 103 11.37 -9.10 -20.17
C LEU A 103 10.40 -8.12 -19.52
N THR A 104 9.11 -8.42 -19.62
CA THR A 104 8.06 -7.72 -18.89
C THR A 104 7.82 -8.42 -17.56
N VAL A 105 7.95 -7.66 -16.47
CA VAL A 105 7.72 -8.14 -15.10
C VAL A 105 6.25 -8.52 -14.93
N LYS A 106 5.96 -9.71 -14.41
CA LYS A 106 4.60 -10.15 -14.07
C LYS A 106 4.32 -9.99 -12.59
N LYS A 107 3.18 -9.37 -12.26
CA LYS A 107 2.66 -9.32 -10.89
C LYS A 107 1.99 -10.63 -10.51
N ILE A 108 2.26 -11.11 -9.31
CA ILE A 108 1.53 -12.20 -8.63
C ILE A 108 0.95 -11.63 -7.36
N GLU A 109 -0.36 -11.81 -7.17
CA GLU A 109 -1.06 -11.37 -5.97
C GLU A 109 -0.68 -12.21 -4.75
N CYS A 110 -0.46 -11.55 -3.63
CA CYS A 110 -0.20 -12.21 -2.36
C CYS A 110 -1.44 -13.01 -1.90
N ARG A 111 -1.28 -14.33 -1.68
CA ARG A 111 -2.37 -15.22 -1.22
C ARG A 111 -3.01 -14.72 0.07
N ASN A 112 -2.21 -14.29 1.05
CA ASN A 112 -2.72 -13.82 2.34
C ASN A 112 -3.57 -12.56 2.17
N HIS A 113 -3.12 -11.65 1.30
CA HIS A 113 -3.86 -10.43 1.00
C HIS A 113 -5.18 -10.74 0.27
N MET A 114 -5.13 -11.62 -0.74
CA MET A 114 -6.31 -12.13 -1.45
C MET A 114 -7.35 -12.73 -0.50
N LEU A 115 -6.93 -13.62 0.41
CA LEU A 115 -7.82 -14.25 1.39
C LEU A 115 -8.41 -13.24 2.36
N ARG A 116 -7.62 -12.26 2.84
CA ARG A 116 -8.12 -11.20 3.72
C ARG A 116 -9.18 -10.36 3.02
N ASN A 117 -8.94 -9.97 1.77
CA ASN A 117 -9.91 -9.22 0.97
C ASN A 117 -11.20 -10.01 0.74
N TYR A 118 -11.08 -11.31 0.45
CA TYR A 118 -12.23 -12.18 0.29
C TYR A 118 -13.06 -12.29 1.58
N CYS A 119 -12.40 -12.55 2.72
CA CYS A 119 -13.05 -12.62 4.03
C CYS A 119 -13.73 -11.29 4.42
N ASN A 120 -13.11 -10.15 4.13
CA ASN A 120 -13.71 -8.84 4.38
C ASN A 120 -14.99 -8.65 3.56
N LYS A 121 -14.96 -8.97 2.26
CA LYS A 121 -16.15 -8.90 1.40
C LYS A 121 -17.27 -9.82 1.87
N LEU A 122 -16.96 -11.04 2.33
CA LEU A 122 -17.96 -11.94 2.90
C LEU A 122 -18.60 -11.36 4.17
N LYS A 123 -17.80 -10.73 5.04
CA LYS A 123 -18.32 -10.05 6.24
C LYS A 123 -19.22 -8.88 5.86
N ASP A 124 -18.85 -8.08 4.87
CA ASP A 124 -19.64 -6.94 4.41
C ASP A 124 -20.99 -7.39 3.85
N VAL A 125 -21.03 -8.51 3.12
CA VAL A 125 -22.29 -9.10 2.64
C VAL A 125 -23.13 -9.60 3.81
N ALA A 126 -22.52 -10.30 4.78
CA ALA A 126 -23.23 -10.80 5.95
C ALA A 126 -23.84 -9.67 6.80
N THR A 127 -23.10 -8.59 7.05
CA THR A 127 -23.59 -7.45 7.83
C THR A 127 -24.67 -6.65 7.09
N THR A 128 -24.51 -6.48 5.78
CA THR A 128 -25.53 -5.79 4.95
C THR A 128 -26.85 -6.56 4.91
N SER A 129 -26.80 -7.90 4.92
CA SER A 129 -27.98 -8.77 5.00
C SER A 129 -28.78 -8.54 6.29
N VAL A 130 -28.09 -8.46 7.43
CA VAL A 130 -28.71 -8.22 8.75
C VAL A 130 -29.35 -6.83 8.83
N HIS A 131 -28.69 -5.79 8.28
CA HIS A 131 -29.27 -4.44 8.24
C HIS A 131 -30.49 -4.32 7.31
N LYS A 132 -30.53 -5.08 6.20
CA LYS A 132 -31.73 -5.13 5.35
C LYS A 132 -32.92 -5.76 6.06
N GLU A 133 -32.71 -6.82 6.84
CA GLU A 133 -33.80 -7.43 7.61
C GLU A 133 -34.30 -6.50 8.73
N VAL A 134 -33.40 -5.90 9.52
CA VAL A 134 -33.80 -4.97 10.61
C VAL A 134 -34.50 -3.73 10.05
N SER A 135 -33.99 -3.13 8.96
CA SER A 135 -34.62 -1.95 8.35
C SER A 135 -35.94 -2.25 7.62
N ASN A 136 -36.14 -3.48 7.13
CA ASN A 136 -37.42 -3.92 6.57
C ASN A 136 -38.44 -4.28 7.65
N VAL A 137 -38.00 -4.82 8.79
CA VAL A 137 -38.84 -5.06 9.96
C VAL A 137 -39.29 -3.74 10.59
N ASP A 138 -38.39 -2.77 10.78
CA ASP A 138 -38.74 -1.44 11.31
C ASP A 138 -39.69 -0.67 10.37
N ARG A 139 -39.47 -0.71 9.05
CA ARG A 139 -40.43 -0.15 8.09
C ARG A 139 -41.77 -0.88 8.13
N GLY A 140 -41.76 -2.21 8.24
CA GLY A 140 -42.96 -3.04 8.36
C GLY A 140 -43.76 -2.73 9.62
N LEU A 141 -43.08 -2.51 10.76
CA LEU A 141 -43.70 -2.15 12.03
C LEU A 141 -44.26 -0.72 11.99
N HIS A 142 -43.53 0.24 11.43
CA HIS A 142 -44.00 1.62 11.26
C HIS A 142 -45.21 1.73 10.31
N LEU A 143 -45.22 0.96 9.21
CA LEU A 143 -46.35 0.89 8.28
C LEU A 143 -47.57 0.20 8.91
N LYS A 144 -47.38 -0.86 9.71
CA LYS A 144 -48.47 -1.48 10.49
C LYS A 144 -49.03 -0.54 11.55
N MET A 145 -48.18 0.18 12.28
CA MET A 145 -48.62 1.18 13.27
C MET A 145 -49.44 2.32 12.65
N ARG A 146 -49.05 2.82 11.46
CA ARG A 146 -49.86 3.81 10.72
C ARG A 146 -51.23 3.29 10.27
N ARG A 147 -51.36 2.00 9.96
CA ARG A 147 -52.66 1.37 9.63
C ARG A 147 -53.56 1.20 10.86
N ILE A 148 -52.98 0.93 12.03
CA ILE A 148 -53.73 0.76 13.29
C ILE A 148 -54.18 2.12 13.84
N LEU A 149 -53.37 3.16 13.67
CA LEU A 149 -53.66 4.52 14.12
C LEU A 149 -54.41 5.37 13.08
N GLY A 150 -54.67 4.83 11.88
CA GLY A 150 -55.50 5.42 10.85
C GLY A 150 -56.99 5.21 11.12
N GLY A 151 -57.50 5.89 12.15
CA GLY A 151 -58.93 6.03 12.39
C GLY A 151 -59.61 6.68 11.19
N ARG A 152 -60.73 6.07 10.77
CA ARG A 152 -61.76 6.75 9.96
C ARG A 152 -62.28 7.95 10.74
N SER A 153 -62.22 9.12 10.10
CA SER A 153 -63.27 10.14 10.04
C SER A 153 -62.75 11.31 9.23
#